data_AF-A0A5F2I053-F1
#
_entry.id   AF-A0A5F2I053-F1
#
_cell.length_a   1.000
_cell.length_b   1.000
_cell.length_c   1.000
_cell.angle_alpha   90.00
_cell.angle_beta   90.00
_cell.angle_gamma   90.00
#
_symmetry.space_group_name_H-M   'P 1'
#
loop_
_entity.id
_entity.type
_entity.pdbx_description
1 polymer ?
#
loop_
_entity_poly.entity_id
_entity_poly.type
_entity_poly.pdbx_seq_one_letter_code
_entity_poly.pdbx_strand_id
1 'polypeptide(L)'
;QPINLNFLVCPQSSTSDAVLAEAIARLRPYYEELSLEPPTRLPPIGPGFDDEKLDLVLDIKPPVVSFHFGMPDPAKVARLKQAGIAIISTATN
;
A
#
# COMPACT_ATOMS: atom_id res chain seq x y z
N GLN A 1 18.31 3.49 17.13
CA GLN A 1 18.66 4.38 16.00
C GLN A 1 17.36 4.96 15.42
N PRO A 2 17.36 6.12 14.76
CA PRO A 2 16.16 6.66 14.11
C PRO A 2 15.61 5.68 13.04
N ILE A 3 14.29 5.56 12.95
CA ILE A 3 13.60 4.70 11.97
C ILE A 3 12.60 5.51 11.13
N ASN A 4 12.35 5.04 9.91
CA ASN A 4 11.30 5.55 9.02
C ASN A 4 10.25 4.45 8.80
N LEU A 5 8.97 4.77 9.04
CA LEU A 5 7.86 3.89 8.66
C LEU A 5 7.26 4.35 7.33
N ASN A 6 7.25 3.47 6.33
CA ASN A 6 6.72 3.76 5.01
C ASN A 6 5.33 3.16 4.80
N PHE A 7 4.45 3.93 4.16
CA PHE A 7 3.09 3.50 3.82
C PHE A 7 2.73 3.86 2.37
N LEU A 8 1.90 3.02 1.76
CA LEU A 8 1.29 3.30 0.46
C LEU A 8 0.02 4.11 0.64
N VAL A 9 -0.16 5.12 -0.21
CA VAL A 9 -1.39 5.88 -0.35
C VAL A 9 -2.02 5.49 -1.68
N CYS A 10 -2.74 4.38 -1.67
CA CYS A 10 -3.43 3.86 -2.86
C CYS A 10 -4.91 3.66 -2.54
N PRO A 11 -5.81 3.93 -3.51
CA PRO A 11 -7.17 3.45 -3.41
C PRO A 11 -7.18 1.92 -3.36
N GLN A 12 -8.22 1.35 -2.76
CA GLN A 12 -8.43 -0.08 -2.80
C GLN A 12 -8.54 -0.53 -4.27
N SER A 13 -7.67 -1.44 -4.69
CA SER A 13 -7.69 -1.97 -6.04
C SER A 13 -8.91 -2.88 -6.23
N SER A 14 -9.67 -2.65 -7.29
CA SER A 14 -10.62 -3.62 -7.82
C SER A 14 -10.19 -4.05 -9.22
N THR A 15 -10.38 -5.32 -9.55
CA THR A 15 -10.08 -5.90 -10.87
C THR A 15 -11.24 -6.81 -11.23
N SER A 16 -11.63 -6.85 -12.50
CA SER A 16 -12.70 -7.72 -12.96
C SER A 16 -12.19 -9.14 -13.19
N ASP A 17 -13.08 -10.13 -13.06
CA ASP A 17 -12.76 -11.53 -13.32
C ASP A 17 -12.25 -11.76 -14.75
N ALA A 18 -12.76 -10.97 -15.72
CA ALA A 18 -12.31 -11.02 -17.11
C ALA A 18 -10.83 -10.62 -17.25
N VAL A 19 -10.40 -9.55 -16.57
CA VAL A 19 -8.99 -9.10 -16.60
C VAL A 19 -8.10 -10.12 -15.90
N LEU A 20 -8.55 -10.70 -14.80
CA LEU A 20 -7.81 -11.78 -14.11
C LEU A 20 -7.65 -13.00 -15.02
N ALA A 21 -8.71 -13.44 -15.70
CA ALA A 21 -8.68 -14.58 -16.60
C ALA A 21 -7.71 -14.35 -17.78
N GLU A 22 -7.69 -13.12 -18.35
CA GLU A 22 -6.75 -12.76 -19.40
C GLU A 22 -5.30 -12.79 -18.92
N ALA A 23 -5.02 -12.25 -17.73
CA ALA A 23 -3.68 -12.29 -17.13
C ALA A 23 -3.22 -13.74 -16.88
N ILE A 24 -4.12 -14.61 -16.37
CA ILE A 24 -3.83 -16.04 -16.17
C ILE A 24 -3.55 -16.74 -17.50
N ALA A 25 -4.31 -16.44 -18.55
CA ALA A 25 -4.08 -17.02 -19.87
C ALA A 25 -2.68 -16.68 -20.41
N ARG A 26 -2.21 -15.44 -20.21
CA ARG A 26 -0.86 -15.00 -20.60
C ARG A 26 0.25 -15.67 -19.79
N LEU A 27 -0.01 -16.00 -18.53
CA LEU A 27 0.97 -16.62 -17.62
C LEU A 27 0.93 -18.16 -17.62
N ARG A 28 0.01 -18.76 -18.38
CA ARG A 28 -0.21 -20.23 -18.41
C ARG A 28 1.05 -21.07 -18.66
N PRO A 29 1.95 -20.71 -19.59
CA PRO A 29 3.16 -21.50 -19.81
C PRO A 29 4.01 -21.66 -18.54
N TYR A 30 4.07 -20.62 -17.69
CA TYR A 30 4.83 -20.66 -16.45
C TYR A 30 4.13 -21.49 -15.36
N TYR A 31 2.80 -21.46 -15.29
CA TYR A 31 2.05 -22.32 -14.39
C TYR A 31 2.25 -23.79 -14.74
N GLU A 32 2.21 -24.13 -16.02
CA GLU A 32 2.44 -25.50 -16.51
C GLU A 32 3.88 -25.95 -16.27
N GLU A 33 4.88 -25.13 -16.62
CA GLU A 33 6.30 -25.43 -16.39
C GLU A 33 6.60 -25.70 -14.92
N LEU A 34 6.02 -24.90 -14.01
CA LEU A 34 6.27 -24.98 -12.57
C LEU A 34 5.32 -25.95 -11.85
N SER A 35 4.38 -26.59 -12.56
CA SER A 35 3.34 -27.44 -11.96
C SER A 35 2.54 -26.71 -10.86
N LEU A 36 2.16 -25.45 -11.13
CA LEU A 36 1.41 -24.58 -10.24
C LEU A 36 -0.02 -24.38 -10.74
N GLU A 37 -0.97 -24.33 -9.81
CA GLU A 37 -2.37 -23.99 -10.12
C GLU A 37 -2.55 -22.46 -10.18
N PRO A 38 -3.24 -21.92 -11.20
CA PRO A 38 -3.52 -20.50 -11.27
C PRO A 38 -4.55 -20.07 -10.20
N PRO A 39 -4.46 -18.84 -9.69
CA PRO A 39 -5.40 -18.35 -8.67
C PRO A 39 -6.79 -18.12 -9.26
N THR A 40 -7.85 -18.45 -8.51
CA THR A 40 -9.25 -18.16 -8.89
C THR A 40 -9.72 -16.77 -8.43
N ARG A 41 -9.00 -16.15 -7.50
CA ARG A 41 -9.23 -14.79 -7.02
C ARG A 41 -7.91 -14.13 -6.62
N LEU A 42 -7.85 -12.81 -6.72
CA LEU A 42 -6.73 -12.05 -6.16
C LEU A 42 -6.93 -11.84 -4.65
N PRO A 43 -5.86 -11.94 -3.83
CA PRO A 43 -5.94 -11.51 -2.45
C PRO A 43 -6.23 -10.00 -2.40
N PRO A 44 -6.90 -9.51 -1.35
CA PRO A 44 -7.02 -8.07 -1.17
C PRO A 44 -5.62 -7.49 -1.00
N ILE A 45 -5.30 -6.47 -1.80
CA ILE A 45 -4.16 -5.61 -1.49
C ILE A 45 -4.60 -4.80 -0.28
N GLY A 46 -3.92 -5.05 0.85
CA GLY A 46 -4.27 -4.50 2.16
C GLY A 46 -4.46 -2.98 2.09
N PRO A 47 -5.31 -2.42 2.98
CA PRO A 47 -5.67 -1.02 2.90
C PRO A 47 -4.39 -0.17 2.97
N GLY A 48 -4.38 0.93 2.20
CA GLY A 48 -3.36 1.95 2.30
C GLY A 48 -3.29 2.56 3.71
N PHE A 49 -2.78 3.78 3.82
CA PHE A 49 -2.72 4.47 5.10
C PHE A 49 -4.13 4.87 5.62
N ASP A 50 -4.73 4.03 6.45
CA ASP A 50 -6.05 4.18 7.09
C ASP A 50 -5.94 4.71 8.53
N ASP A 51 -7.09 4.88 9.18
CA ASP A 51 -7.15 5.46 10.53
C ASP A 51 -6.51 4.53 11.59
N GLU A 52 -6.63 3.21 11.43
CA GLU A 52 -5.97 2.25 12.34
C GLU A 52 -4.44 2.37 12.27
N LYS A 53 -3.86 2.49 11.06
CA LYS A 53 -2.42 2.71 10.90
C LYS A 53 -2.00 4.08 11.42
N LEU A 54 -2.83 5.11 11.25
CA LEU A 54 -2.54 6.43 11.82
C LEU A 54 -2.47 6.37 13.34
N ASP A 55 -3.43 5.72 13.99
CA ASP A 55 -3.45 5.61 15.44
C ASP A 55 -2.24 4.83 15.97
N LEU A 56 -1.84 3.75 15.28
CA LEU A 56 -0.61 3.02 15.59
C LEU A 56 0.65 3.90 15.43
N VAL A 57 0.74 4.67 14.34
CA VAL A 57 1.88 5.58 14.12
C VAL A 57 1.97 6.66 15.19
N LEU A 58 0.83 7.16 15.67
CA LEU A 58 0.78 8.19 16.71
C LEU A 58 1.08 7.64 18.11
N ASP A 59 0.87 6.35 18.33
CA ASP A 59 1.35 5.64 19.53
C ASP A 59 2.88 5.44 19.47
N ILE A 60 3.39 4.90 18.35
CA ILE A 60 4.82 4.61 18.16
C ILE A 60 5.68 5.88 18.08
N LYS A 61 5.17 6.95 17.45
CA LYS A 61 5.86 8.22 17.19
C LYS A 61 7.25 8.05 16.57
N PRO A 62 7.37 7.39 15.40
CA PRO A 62 8.65 7.29 14.73
C PRO A 62 9.17 8.70 14.36
N PRO A 63 10.49 8.91 14.27
CA PRO A 63 11.03 10.20 13.84
C PRO A 63 10.57 10.62 12.42
N VAL A 64 10.35 9.65 11.53
CA VAL A 64 9.93 9.88 10.15
C VAL A 64 8.81 8.92 9.73
N VAL A 65 7.83 9.45 9.01
CA VAL A 65 6.87 8.67 8.22
C VAL A 65 7.01 9.08 6.76
N SER A 66 7.00 8.09 5.88
CA SER A 66 7.08 8.31 4.43
C SER A 66 5.88 7.75 3.69
N PHE A 67 5.46 8.46 2.65
CA PHE A 67 4.34 8.07 1.80
C PHE A 67 4.79 7.82 0.36
N HIS A 68 4.18 6.82 -0.27
CA HIS A 68 4.35 6.54 -1.69
C HIS A 68 2.99 6.51 -2.39
N PHE A 69 2.97 6.83 -3.69
CA PHE A 69 1.77 6.96 -4.53
C PHE A 69 0.80 8.09 -4.16
N GLY A 70 1.25 9.05 -3.36
CA GLY A 70 0.48 10.25 -3.03
C GLY A 70 0.72 10.71 -1.60
N MET A 71 -0.32 11.35 -1.05
CA MET A 71 -0.33 11.88 0.32
C MET A 71 -1.67 11.51 0.98
N PRO A 72 -1.70 11.11 2.26
CA PRO A 72 -2.96 10.91 2.97
C PRO A 72 -3.73 12.23 3.08
N ASP A 73 -4.99 12.15 3.50
CA ASP A 73 -5.82 13.35 3.63
C ASP A 73 -5.16 14.41 4.55
N PRO A 74 -5.43 15.70 4.31
CA PRO A 74 -4.79 16.78 5.07
C PRO A 74 -4.98 16.70 6.59
N ALA A 75 -6.07 16.11 7.08
CA ALA A 75 -6.33 15.97 8.50
C ALA A 75 -5.39 14.92 9.14
N LYS A 76 -5.16 13.79 8.47
CA LYS A 76 -4.15 12.80 8.89
C LYS A 76 -2.75 13.41 8.89
N VAL A 77 -2.40 14.18 7.86
CA VAL A 77 -1.11 14.90 7.79
C VAL A 77 -0.95 15.88 8.96
N ALA A 78 -2.01 16.62 9.30
CA ALA A 78 -1.99 17.56 10.42
C ALA A 78 -1.76 16.84 11.76
N ARG A 79 -2.43 15.71 12.00
CA ARG A 79 -2.23 14.89 13.21
C ARG A 79 -0.79 14.40 13.35
N LEU A 80 -0.18 13.92 12.27
CA LEU A 80 1.23 13.49 12.27
C LEU A 80 2.18 14.65 12.59
N LYS A 81 1.96 15.83 12.00
CA LYS A 81 2.75 17.04 12.29
C LYS A 81 2.60 17.49 13.74
N GLN A 82 1.39 17.46 14.29
CA GLN A 82 1.13 17.81 15.70
C GLN A 82 1.86 16.87 16.67
N ALA A 83 2.06 15.61 16.28
CA ALA A 83 2.84 14.64 17.04
C ALA A 83 4.37 14.80 16.89
N GLY A 84 4.84 15.79 16.11
CA GLY A 84 6.27 16.03 15.89
C GLY A 84 6.93 15.06 14.91
N ILE A 85 6.14 14.32 14.12
CA ILE A 85 6.65 13.34 13.16
C ILE A 85 7.02 14.07 11.86
N ALA A 86 8.25 13.87 11.38
CA ALA A 86 8.66 14.38 10.06
C ALA A 86 8.00 13.56 8.96
N ILE A 87 7.50 14.22 7.92
CA ILE A 87 6.78 13.57 6.82
C ILE A 87 7.50 13.81 5.52
N ILE A 88 7.75 12.73 4.77
CA ILE A 88 8.32 12.78 3.41
C ILE A 88 7.41 12.02 2.42
N SER A 89 7.44 12.41 1.15
CA SER A 89 6.72 11.68 0.09
C SER A 89 7.49 11.76 -1.24
N THR A 90 7.21 10.82 -2.14
CA THR A 90 7.77 10.80 -3.50
C THR A 90 6.85 11.53 -4.47
N ALA A 91 7.41 12.46 -5.24
CA ALA A 91 6.74 13.14 -6.35
C ALA A 91 7.45 12.80 -7.66
N THR A 92 6.68 12.48 -8.70
CA THR A 92 7.18 12.20 -10.06
C THR A 92 6.72 13.32 -11.01
N ASN A 93 7.61 13.83 -11.86
CA ASN A 93 7.34 14.88 -12.86
C ASN A 93 6.70 14.32 -14.14
#